data_AF-A0A2T2YA52-F1
#
_entry.id   AF-A0A2T2YA52-F1
#
_cell.length_a   1.000
_cell.length_b   1.000
_cell.length_c   1.000
_cell.angle_alpha   90.00
_cell.angle_beta   90.00
_cell.angle_gamma   90.00
#
_symmetry.space_group_name_H-M   'P 1'
#
loop_
_entity.id
_entity.type
_entity.pdbx_description
1 polymer ?
#
loop_
_entity_poly.entity_id
_entity_poly.type
_entity_poly.pdbx_seq_one_letter_code
_entity_poly.pdbx_strand_id
1 'polypeptide(L)'
;MNLNLNNYQKYSHQLLSAEQKLFDKYRKDILQFCQEAQSRSAILQYLGITENYENYKKFILKLINERYLNYTDIRHPQSPKQKFVVSQKGLNYLKAISFNS
;
A
#
# COMPACT_ATOMS: atom_id res chain seq x y z
N MET A 1 -14.94 34.66 -7.56
CA MET A 1 -14.90 34.10 -6.19
C MET A 1 -13.63 33.24 -6.11
N ASN A 2 -12.52 33.80 -5.62
CA ASN A 2 -11.22 33.12 -5.60
C ASN A 2 -11.16 32.17 -4.41
N LEU A 3 -11.21 30.87 -4.67
CA LEU A 3 -10.85 29.86 -3.67
C LEU A 3 -9.35 29.97 -3.42
N ASN A 4 -8.98 30.42 -2.22
CA ASN A 4 -7.59 30.49 -1.77
C ASN A 4 -6.97 29.08 -1.83
N LEU A 5 -5.95 28.87 -2.68
CA LEU A 5 -5.25 27.59 -2.85
C LEU A 5 -4.75 27.01 -1.52
N ASN A 6 -4.35 27.86 -0.58
CA ASN A 6 -3.85 27.43 0.73
C ASN A 6 -4.95 26.79 1.58
N ASN A 7 -6.20 27.23 1.42
CA ASN A 7 -7.34 26.62 2.09
C ASN A 7 -7.67 25.26 1.47
N TYR A 8 -7.59 25.12 0.14
CA TYR A 8 -7.80 23.83 -0.54
C TYR A 8 -6.75 22.78 -0.13
N GLN A 9 -5.49 23.19 -0.01
CA GLN A 9 -4.40 22.34 0.49
C GLN A 9 -4.58 21.98 1.98
N LYS A 10 -5.10 22.90 2.80
CA LYS A 10 -5.40 22.66 4.22
C LYS A 10 -6.60 21.71 4.42
N TYR A 11 -7.68 21.88 3.64
CA TYR A 11 -8.88 21.03 3.70
C TYR A 11 -8.63 19.62 3.13
N SER A 12 -7.82 19.51 2.07
CA SER A 12 -7.39 18.20 1.55
C SER A 12 -6.54 17.43 2.57
N HIS A 13 -5.74 18.12 3.39
CA HIS A 13 -5.05 17.51 4.53
C HIS A 13 -5.97 17.12 5.70
N GLN A 14 -7.11 17.81 5.87
CA GLN A 14 -8.04 17.59 6.99
C GLN A 14 -9.14 16.56 6.72
N LEU A 15 -9.39 16.17 5.47
CA LEU A 15 -10.43 15.19 5.09
C LEU A 15 -9.86 13.79 4.81
N LEU A 16 -8.96 13.30 5.67
CA LEU A 16 -8.59 11.88 5.66
C LEU A 16 -9.82 11.07 6.10
N SER A 17 -10.52 10.48 5.14
CA SER A 17 -11.59 9.52 5.41
C SER A 17 -11.06 8.40 6.30
N ALA A 18 -11.93 7.80 7.12
CA ALA A 18 -11.56 6.63 7.93
C ALA A 18 -10.92 5.52 7.08
N GLU A 19 -11.34 5.41 5.82
CA GLU A 19 -10.76 4.51 4.84
C GLU A 19 -9.30 4.84 4.51
N GLN A 20 -8.94 6.12 4.36
CA GLN A 20 -7.55 6.51 4.09
C GLN A 20 -6.65 6.22 5.29
N LYS A 21 -7.11 6.53 6.52
CA LYS A 21 -6.37 6.21 7.75
C LYS A 21 -6.16 4.69 7.89
N LEU A 22 -7.20 3.91 7.61
CA LEU A 22 -7.13 2.46 7.63
C LEU A 22 -6.16 1.92 6.56
N PHE A 23 -6.17 2.50 5.37
CA PHE A 23 -5.24 2.14 4.31
C PHE A 23 -3.79 2.48 4.68
N ASP A 24 -3.53 3.65 5.28
CA ASP A 24 -2.19 4.02 5.71
C ASP A 24 -1.64 3.08 6.79
N LYS A 25 -2.50 2.61 7.70
CA LYS A 25 -2.15 1.53 8.65
C LYS A 25 -1.72 0.27 7.90
N TYR A 26 -2.56 -0.24 6.99
CA TYR A 26 -2.26 -1.45 6.25
C TYR A 26 -1.06 -1.30 5.30
N ARG A 27 -0.83 -0.11 4.73
CA ARG A 27 0.35 0.17 3.90
C ARG A 27 1.62 -0.15 4.67
N LYS A 28 1.78 0.37 5.89
CA LYS A 28 2.96 0.09 6.72
C LYS A 28 3.13 -1.41 6.95
N ASP A 29 2.07 -2.08 7.40
CA ASP A 29 2.09 -3.49 7.77
C ASP A 29 2.45 -4.38 6.58
N ILE A 30 1.85 -4.13 5.41
CA ILE A 30 2.14 -4.86 4.17
C ILE A 30 3.60 -4.65 3.74
N LEU A 31 4.09 -3.42 3.76
CA LEU A 31 5.47 -3.13 3.31
C LEU A 31 6.51 -3.76 4.23
N GLN A 32 6.25 -3.81 5.54
CA GLN A 32 7.13 -4.51 6.48
C GLN A 32 7.14 -6.03 6.24
N PHE A 33 5.97 -6.62 5.98
CA PHE A 33 5.84 -8.06 5.72
C PHE A 33 6.44 -8.49 4.37
N CYS A 34 6.31 -7.62 3.36
CA CYS A 34 6.85 -7.84 2.01
C CYS A 34 8.32 -7.45 1.85
N GLN A 35 9.10 -7.32 2.94
CA GLN A 35 10.56 -7.20 2.82
C GLN A 35 11.18 -8.44 2.17
N GLU A 36 10.53 -9.58 2.35
CA GLU A 36 10.73 -10.79 1.56
C GLU A 36 9.56 -11.00 0.59
N ALA A 37 9.74 -11.85 -0.42
CA ALA A 37 8.70 -12.10 -1.41
C ALA A 37 7.51 -12.89 -0.80
N GLN A 38 6.33 -12.28 -0.78
CA GLN A 38 5.11 -12.86 -0.20
C GLN A 38 4.00 -13.09 -1.24
N SER A 39 3.20 -14.15 -1.07
CA SER A 39 2.03 -14.39 -1.94
C SER A 39 0.85 -13.48 -1.55
N ARG A 40 -0.11 -13.35 -2.47
CA ARG A 40 -1.39 -12.64 -2.22
C ARG A 40 -2.09 -13.19 -0.97
N SER A 41 -2.20 -14.50 -0.88
CA SER A 41 -2.85 -15.21 0.22
C SER A 41 -2.16 -14.93 1.56
N ALA A 42 -0.82 -15.01 1.60
CA ALA A 42 -0.04 -14.75 2.80
C ALA A 42 -0.20 -13.30 3.28
N ILE A 43 -0.19 -12.32 2.37
CA ILE A 43 -0.38 -10.91 2.72
C ILE A 43 -1.77 -10.68 3.31
N LEU A 44 -2.84 -11.16 2.65
CA LEU A 44 -4.20 -10.93 3.15
C LEU A 44 -4.46 -11.67 4.47
N GLN A 45 -3.92 -12.87 4.63
CA GLN A 45 -3.96 -13.61 5.90
C GLN A 45 -3.23 -12.87 7.03
N TYR A 46 -2.06 -12.30 6.76
CA TYR A 46 -1.32 -11.48 7.73
C TYR A 46 -2.13 -10.27 8.21
N LEU A 47 -2.96 -9.69 7.34
CA LEU A 47 -3.86 -8.59 7.72
C LEU A 47 -5.15 -9.04 8.42
N GLY A 48 -5.43 -10.35 8.50
CA GLY A 48 -6.70 -10.87 8.98
C GLY A 48 -7.87 -10.60 8.02
N ILE A 49 -7.59 -10.50 6.72
CA ILE A 49 -8.58 -10.14 5.68
C ILE A 49 -8.85 -11.34 4.78
N THR A 50 -10.14 -11.57 4.46
CA THR A 50 -10.55 -12.64 3.54
C THR A 50 -9.91 -12.47 2.16
N GLU A 51 -9.39 -13.56 1.60
CA GLU A 51 -8.85 -13.56 0.24
C GLU A 51 -9.97 -13.47 -0.80
N ASN A 52 -10.07 -12.31 -1.46
CA ASN A 52 -10.89 -12.11 -2.66
C ASN A 52 -10.27 -11.01 -3.54
N TYR A 53 -10.79 -10.87 -4.76
CA TYR A 53 -10.25 -9.92 -5.73
C TYR A 53 -10.39 -8.46 -5.29
N GLU A 54 -11.49 -8.09 -4.63
CA GLU A 54 -11.70 -6.72 -4.15
C GLU A 54 -10.70 -6.32 -3.07
N ASN A 55 -10.41 -7.22 -2.13
CA ASN A 55 -9.40 -7.02 -1.10
C ASN A 55 -7.98 -6.98 -1.70
N TYR A 56 -7.69 -7.85 -2.67
CA TYR A 56 -6.45 -7.76 -3.43
C TYR A 56 -6.29 -6.40 -4.10
N LYS A 57 -7.34 -5.92 -4.80
CA LYS A 57 -7.34 -4.63 -5.48
C LYS A 57 -7.11 -3.48 -4.49
N LYS A 58 -7.84 -3.51 -3.38
CA LYS A 58 -7.82 -2.47 -2.34
C LYS A 58 -6.46 -2.35 -1.66
N PHE A 59 -5.86 -3.48 -1.26
CA PHE A 59 -4.68 -3.46 -0.38
C PHE A 59 -3.36 -3.71 -1.12
N ILE A 60 -3.34 -4.58 -2.13
CA ILE A 60 -2.10 -5.00 -2.78
C ILE A 60 -1.92 -4.29 -4.13
N LEU A 61 -2.91 -4.38 -5.03
CA LEU A 61 -2.81 -3.76 -6.36
C LEU A 61 -2.63 -2.25 -6.28
N LYS A 62 -3.31 -1.58 -5.33
CA LYS A 62 -3.11 -0.16 -5.08
C LYS A 62 -1.65 0.18 -4.75
N LEU A 63 -0.99 -0.61 -3.90
CA LEU A 63 0.41 -0.41 -3.55
C LEU A 63 1.37 -0.69 -4.72
N ILE A 64 1.02 -1.63 -5.61
CA ILE A 64 1.76 -1.86 -6.85
C ILE A 64 1.64 -0.65 -7.78
N ASN A 65 0.41 -0.15 -7.99
CA ASN A 65 0.15 1.01 -8.84
C ASN A 65 0.83 2.28 -8.31
N GLU A 66 0.88 2.44 -6.98
CA GLU A 66 1.61 3.50 -6.29
C GLU A 66 3.13 3.24 -6.20
N ARG A 67 3.62 2.13 -6.77
CA ARG A 67 5.03 1.72 -6.82
C ARG A 67 5.68 1.44 -5.46
N TYR A 68 4.91 1.10 -4.44
CA TYR A 68 5.42 0.66 -3.14
C TYR A 68 5.74 -0.84 -3.10
N LEU A 69 5.06 -1.64 -3.92
CA LEU A 69 5.35 -3.06 -4.14
C LEU A 69 5.73 -3.32 -5.60
N ASN A 70 6.51 -4.36 -5.82
CA ASN A 70 6.87 -4.91 -7.13
C ASN A 70 6.31 -6.33 -7.27
N TYR A 71 5.95 -6.70 -8.50
CA TYR A 71 5.82 -8.10 -8.88
C TYR A 71 7.20 -8.77 -8.87
N THR A 72 7.26 -10.03 -8.45
CA THR A 72 8.48 -10.84 -8.55
C THR A 72 8.63 -11.51 -9.91
N ASP A 73 7.51 -11.89 -10.54
CA ASP A 73 7.48 -12.30 -11.96
C ASP A 73 6.77 -11.24 -12.79
N ILE A 74 7.54 -10.32 -13.37
CA ILE A 74 7.01 -9.21 -14.18
C ILE A 74 6.38 -9.72 -15.49
N ARG A 75 6.82 -10.88 -16.01
CA ARG A 75 6.32 -11.43 -17.26
C ARG A 75 4.92 -12.02 -17.11
N HIS A 76 4.59 -12.51 -15.92
CA HIS A 76 3.31 -13.16 -15.63
C HIS A 76 2.64 -12.56 -14.38
N PRO A 77 2.14 -11.31 -14.45
CA PRO A 77 1.51 -10.63 -13.31
C PRO A 77 0.28 -11.38 -12.77
N GLN A 78 -0.40 -12.15 -13.62
CA GLN A 78 -1.59 -12.93 -13.26
C GLN A 78 -1.28 -14.37 -12.83
N SER A 79 0.00 -14.75 -12.74
CA SER A 79 0.39 -16.10 -12.32
C SER A 79 -0.16 -16.43 -10.93
N PRO A 80 -0.73 -17.62 -10.69
CA PRO A 80 -1.15 -18.03 -9.35
C PRO A 80 0.02 -18.16 -8.38
N LYS A 81 1.26 -18.28 -8.91
CA LYS A 81 2.50 -18.31 -8.12
C LYS A 81 3.13 -16.93 -7.95
N GLN A 82 2.46 -15.86 -8.40
CA GLN A 82 2.96 -14.50 -8.27
C GLN A 82 3.18 -14.16 -6.78
N LYS A 83 4.32 -13.50 -6.53
CA LYS A 83 4.65 -12.93 -5.22
C LYS A 83 4.97 -11.45 -5.36
N PHE A 84 4.90 -10.75 -4.24
CA PHE A 84 5.13 -9.32 -4.14
C PHE A 84 6.26 -9.04 -3.17
N VAL A 85 7.09 -8.07 -3.53
CA VAL A 85 8.21 -7.62 -2.68
C VAL A 85 8.21 -6.10 -2.62
N VAL A 86 8.63 -5.55 -1.49
CA VAL A 86 8.76 -4.11 -1.29
C VAL A 86 9.70 -3.50 -2.32
N SER A 87 9.32 -2.36 -2.88
CA SER A 87 10.15 -1.62 -3.81
C SER A 87 11.12 -0.69 -3.07
N GLN A 88 12.06 -0.07 -3.80
CA GLN A 88 12.89 0.99 -3.21
C GLN A 88 12.06 2.16 -2.67
N LYS A 89 10.97 2.54 -3.33
CA LYS A 89 10.05 3.58 -2.83
C LYS A 89 9.36 3.13 -1.52
N GLY A 90 8.97 1.86 -1.44
CA GLY A 90 8.44 1.25 -0.21
C GLY A 90 9.44 1.28 0.94
N LEU A 91 10.68 0.91 0.69
CA LEU A 91 11.76 0.97 1.69
C LEU A 91 12.02 2.39 2.16
N ASN A 92 12.05 3.36 1.23
CA ASN A 92 12.23 4.77 1.58
C ASN A 92 11.08 5.30 2.44
N TYR A 93 9.83 4.88 2.15
CA TYR A 93 8.68 5.19 2.99
C TYR A 93 8.82 4.61 4.41
N LEU A 94 9.19 3.33 4.53
CA LEU A 94 9.41 2.69 5.84
C LEU A 94 10.48 3.41 6.67
N LYS A 95 11.59 3.80 6.03
CA LYS A 95 12.63 4.60 6.68
C LYS A 95 12.10 5.96 7.14
N ALA A 96 11.40 6.69 6.27
CA ALA A 96 10.89 8.02 6.59
C ALA A 96 9.93 8.00 7.80
N ILE A 97 9.11 6.97 7.95
CA ILE A 97 8.21 6.87 9.11
C ILE A 97 8.92 6.40 10.38
N SER A 98 9.97 5.57 10.29
CA SER A 98 10.70 5.09 11.47
C SER A 98 11.52 6.19 12.14
N PHE A 99 12.00 7.18 11.38
CA PHE A 99 12.73 8.33 11.95
C PHE A 99 11.84 9.37 12.63
N ASN A 100 10.53 9.33 12.39
CA ASN A 100 9.54 10.27 12.95
C ASN A 100 8.68 9.64 14.07
N SER A 101 9.05 8.43 14.52
CA SER A 101 8.34 7.66 15.56
C SER A 101 9.05 7.72 16.91
#